data_AF-A0A3M1VU46-F1
#
_entry.id   AF-A0A3M1VU46-F1
#
_cell.length_a   1.000
_cell.length_b   1.000
_cell.length_c   1.000
_cell.angle_alpha   90.00
_cell.angle_beta   90.00
_cell.angle_gamma   90.00
#
_symmetry.space_group_name_H-M   'P 1'
#
loop_
_entity.id
_entity.type
_entity.pdbx_description
1 polymer ?
#
loop_
_entity_poly.entity_id
_entity_poly.type
_entity_poly.pdbx_seq_one_letter_code
_entity_poly.pdbx_strand_id
1 'polypeptide(L)' 'MAQTDRDKVKVAILGTGNIGTDLMYKIRRSEVLELTWMVGIVAESEGLRRARALGSRTTHRGI' A
#
# COMPACT_ATOMS: atom_id res chain seq x y z
N MET A 1 -0.55 18.16 -20.13
CA MET A 1 0.54 17.19 -19.94
C MET A 1 0.09 16.19 -18.89
N ALA A 2 -0.27 14.97 -19.29
CA ALA A 2 -0.63 13.90 -18.38
C ALA A 2 0.62 13.03 -18.19
N GLN A 3 1.21 13.03 -16.99
CA GLN A 3 2.31 12.14 -16.64
C GLN A 3 1.74 10.72 -16.59
N THR A 4 2.18 9.85 -17.50
CA THR A 4 1.84 8.42 -17.50
C THR A 4 2.44 7.74 -16.27
N ASP A 5 1.64 7.03 -15.49
CA ASP A 5 2.01 6.17 -14.33
C ASP A 5 3.11 5.11 -14.59
N ARG A 6 3.75 5.09 -15.77
CA ARG A 6 4.77 4.11 -16.16
C ARG A 6 6.12 4.27 -15.45
N ASP A 7 6.40 5.42 -14.85
CA ASP A 7 7.73 5.71 -14.29
C ASP A 7 7.86 5.37 -12.79
N LYS A 8 6.74 5.09 -12.10
CA LYS A 8 6.76 4.82 -10.67
C LYS A 8 7.16 3.38 -10.38
N VAL A 9 8.06 3.21 -9.42
CA VAL A 9 8.49 1.90 -8.91
C VAL A 9 7.36 1.30 -8.09
N LYS A 10 6.89 0.14 -8.52
CA LYS A 10 5.85 -0.62 -7.81
C LYS A 10 6.42 -1.23 -6.54
N VAL A 11 5.74 -0.98 -5.43
CA VAL A 11 6.15 -1.47 -4.11
C VAL A 11 5.00 -2.16 -3.39
N ALA A 12 5.37 -3.01 -2.44
CA ALA A 12 4.47 -3.64 -1.48
C ALA A 12 4.92 -3.28 -0.05
N ILE A 13 3.95 -3.13 0.86
CA ILE A 13 4.23 -2.95 2.29
C ILE A 13 3.88 -4.26 3.00
N LEU A 14 4.84 -4.79 3.75
CA LEU A 14 4.65 -5.93 4.63
C LEU A 14 4.55 -5.43 6.06
N GLY A 15 3.41 -5.66 6.70
CA GLY A 15 3.10 -5.17 8.03
C GLY A 15 2.03 -4.06 7.99
N THR A 16 0.90 -4.34 8.63
CA THR A 16 -0.31 -3.51 8.57
C THR A 16 -0.60 -2.72 9.85
N GLY A 17 0.44 -2.52 10.66
CA GLY A 17 0.40 -1.65 11.83
C GLY A 17 0.51 -0.16 11.47
N ASN A 18 0.71 0.65 12.50
CA ASN A 18 0.76 2.12 12.37
C ASN A 18 1.87 2.59 11.40
N ILE A 19 3.06 1.99 11.48
CA ILE A 19 4.20 2.37 10.63
C ILE A 19 3.90 2.09 9.15
N GLY A 20 3.44 0.87 8.82
CA GLY A 20 3.13 0.50 7.44
C GLY A 20 1.98 1.34 6.88
N THR A 21 0.97 1.63 7.70
CA THR A 21 -0.16 2.47 7.31
C THR A 21 0.25 3.93 7.08
N ASP A 22 1.12 4.50 7.92
CA ASP A 22 1.69 5.83 7.70
C ASP A 22 2.55 5.88 6.43
N LEU A 23 3.38 4.86 6.21
CA LEU A 23 4.18 4.73 5.00
C LEU A 23 3.32 4.63 3.73
N MET A 24 2.17 3.94 3.78
CA MET A 24 1.20 3.92 2.68
C MET A 24 0.76 5.33 2.28
N TYR A 25 0.42 6.20 3.25
CA TYR A 25 0.03 7.58 2.94
C TYR A 25 1.20 8.42 2.41
N LYS A 26 2.44 8.12 2.82
CA LYS A 26 3.64 8.75 2.25
C LYS A 26 3.88 8.30 0.81
N ILE A 27 3.75 7.01 0.51
CA ILE A 27 3.90 6.48 -0.86
C ILE A 27 2.86 7.07 -1.81
N ARG A 28 1.60 7.27 -1.36
CA ARG A 28 0.57 7.93 -2.20
C ARG A 28 0.95 9.34 -2.67
N ARG A 29 1.82 10.02 -1.93
CA ARG A 29 2.32 11.37 -2.28
C ARG A 29 3.65 11.31 -3.03
N SER A 30 4.21 10.11 -3.24
CA SER A 30 5.49 9.93 -3.90
C SER A 30 5.34 10.12 -5.41
N GLU A 31 6.29 10.86 -5.99
CA GLU A 31 6.45 10.99 -7.43
C GLU A 31 7.13 9.75 -8.04
N VAL A 32 7.80 8.93 -7.21
CA VAL A 32 8.62 7.80 -7.67
C VAL A 32 8.09 6.43 -7.25
N LEU A 33 7.20 6.33 -6.25
CA LEU A 33 6.66 5.06 -5.76
C LEU A 33 5.16 4.89 -6.03
N GLU A 34 4.76 3.69 -6.41
CA GLU A 34 3.36 3.26 -6.57
C GLU A 34 3.07 2.10 -5.61
N LEU A 35 2.18 2.30 -4.63
CA LEU A 35 1.77 1.23 -3.73
C LEU A 35 0.81 0.26 -4.42
N THR A 36 1.26 -0.97 -4.62
CA THR A 36 0.46 -2.02 -5.28
C THR A 36 -0.18 -2.99 -4.29
N TRP A 37 0.54 -3.34 -3.22
CA TRP A 37 0.09 -4.34 -2.23
C TRP A 37 0.32 -3.91 -0.79
N MET A 38 -0.67 -4.20 0.06
CA MET A 38 -0.56 -4.18 1.52
C MET A 38 -0.72 -5.61 2.05
N VAL A 39 0.31 -6.13 2.73
CA VAL A 39 0.39 -7.52 3.17
C VAL A 39 0.39 -7.55 4.70
N GLY A 40 -0.50 -8.35 5.28
CA GLY A 40 -0.55 -8.62 6.72
C GLY A 40 -0.84 -10.09 7.01
N ILE A 41 -1.09 -10.38 8.29
CA ILE A 41 -1.48 -11.72 8.78
C ILE A 41 -2.81 -11.71 9.54
N VAL A 42 -3.32 -10.52 9.89
CA VAL A 42 -4.61 -10.35 10.60
C VAL A 42 -5.64 -9.82 9.60
N ALA A 43 -6.65 -10.62 9.26
CA ALA A 43 -7.66 -10.27 8.26
C ALA A 43 -8.42 -8.98 8.60
N GLU A 44 -8.70 -8.77 9.88
CA GLU A 44 -9.44 -7.62 10.43
C GLU A 44 -8.51 -6.44 10.76
N SER A 45 -7.27 -6.46 10.28
CA SER A 45 -6.35 -5.34 10.46
C SER A 45 -6.91 -4.05 9.88
N GLU A 46 -6.83 -2.97 10.65
CA GLU A 46 -7.21 -1.64 10.19
C GLU A 46 -6.39 -1.20 8.98
N GLY A 47 -5.09 -1.46 8.95
CA GLY A 47 -4.21 -1.15 7.83
C GLY A 47 -4.67 -1.80 6.53
N LEU A 48 -5.15 -3.06 6.57
CA LEU A 48 -5.72 -3.73 5.40
C LEU A 48 -7.05 -3.08 4.95
N ARG A 49 -7.94 -2.72 5.90
CA ARG A 49 -9.18 -2.01 5.55
C ARG A 49 -8.89 -0.67 4.88
N ARG A 50 -7.98 0.12 5.45
CA ARG A 50 -7.57 1.42 4.90
C ARG A 50 -6.93 1.26 3.52
N ALA A 51 -6.01 0.31 3.34
CA ALA A 51 -5.38 0.04 2.05
C ALA A 51 -6.40 -0.36 0.97
N ARG A 52 -7.38 -1.21 1.31
CA ARG A 52 -8.45 -1.60 0.40
C ARG A 52 -9.35 -0.43 0.01
N ALA A 53 -9.71 0.43 0.97
CA ALA A 53 -10.48 1.65 0.71
C ALA A 53 -9.74 2.64 -0.19
N LEU A 54 -8.40 2.61 -0.16
CA LEU A 54 -7.53 3.46 -0.99
C LEU A 54 -7.19 2.85 -2.36
N GLY A 55 -7.71 1.66 -2.67
CA GLY A 55 -7.54 0.97 -3.96
C GLY A 55 -6.33 0.04 -4.06
N SER A 56 -5.57 -0.15 -2.99
CA SER A 56 -4.45 -1.09 -2.98
C SER A 56 -4.93 -2.54 -2.86
N ARG A 57 -4.20 -3.47 -3.50
CA ARG A 57 -4.45 -4.91 -3.30
C ARG A 57 -4.04 -5.29 -1.89
N THR A 58 -4.76 -6.22 -1.27
CA THR A 58 -4.52 -6.60 0.13
C THR A 58 -4.55 -8.10 0.31
N THR A 59 -3.72 -8.63 1.21
CA THR A 59 -3.72 -10.03 1.63
C THR A 59 -3.45 -10.14 3.12
N HIS A 60 -4.03 -11.15 3.77
CA HIS A 60 -3.79 -11.52 5.16
C HIS A 60 -3.11 -12.88 5.30
N ARG A 61 -2.64 -13.47 4.19
CA ARG A 61 -2.07 -14.83 4.17
C ARG A 61 -0.58 -14.89 4.50
N GLY A 62 0.03 -13.76 4.88
CA GLY A 62 1.48 -13.67 5.03
C GLY A 62 2.21 -13.73 3.67
N ILE A 63 3.48 -14.11 3.73
CA ILE A 63 4.32 -14.48 2.57
C ILE A 63 4.07 -15.96 2.27
#